data_AF-A0A7J4SYJ7-F1
#
_entry.id   AF-A0A7J4SYJ7-F1
#
_cell.length_a   1.000
_cell.length_b   1.000
_cell.length_c   1.000
_cell.angle_alpha   90.00
_cell.angle_beta   90.00
_cell.angle_gamma   90.00
#
_symmetry.space_group_name_H-M   'P 1'
#
loop_
_entity.id
_entity.type
_entity.pdbx_description
1 polymer ?
#
loop_
_entity_poly.entity_id
_entity_poly.type
_entity_poly.pdbx_seq_one_letter_code
_entity_poly.pdbx_strand_id
1 'polypeptide(L)' 'RVAGCLHVTKETAVLIETIAAAGAELSWSGCNPLSTQDDVAAWLAQQG' A
#
# COMPACT_ATOMS: atom_id res chain seq x y z
N ARG A 1 -3.43 5.57 -13.07
CA ARG A 1 -4.30 5.48 -11.87
C ARG A 1 -4.58 4.02 -11.58
N VAL A 2 -4.16 3.54 -10.40
CA VAL A 2 -4.32 2.14 -9.96
C VAL A 2 -4.90 2.14 -8.54
N ALA A 3 -5.93 1.32 -8.33
CA ALA A 3 -6.47 1.05 -7.00
C ALA A 3 -6.09 -0.38 -6.60
N GLY A 4 -5.53 -0.56 -5.41
CA GLY A 4 -5.22 -1.87 -4.84
C GLY A 4 -6.12 -2.22 -3.65
N CYS A 5 -6.52 -3.49 -3.60
CA CYS A 5 -7.22 -4.07 -2.45
C CYS A 5 -6.49 -5.37 -2.11
N LEU A 6 -5.50 -5.27 -1.22
CA LEU A 6 -4.59 -6.36 -0.83
C LEU A 6 -4.17 -6.18 0.63
N HIS A 7 -3.72 -7.24 1.28
CA HIS A 7 -3.14 -7.17 2.63
C HIS A 7 -2.11 -6.04 2.72
N VAL A 8 -2.25 -5.16 3.72
CA VAL A 8 -1.31 -4.05 3.93
C VAL A 8 -0.21 -4.55 4.84
N THR A 9 0.86 -5.08 4.23
CA THR A 9 2.05 -5.60 4.92
C THR A 9 3.30 -4.92 4.38
N LYS A 10 4.45 -5.15 5.03
CA LYS A 10 5.74 -4.64 4.54
C LYS A 10 6.03 -5.04 3.08
N GLU A 11 5.65 -6.24 2.67
CA GLU A 11 5.84 -6.71 1.28
C GLU A 11 4.96 -5.92 0.31
N THR A 12 3.72 -5.64 0.71
CA THR A 12 2.81 -4.80 -0.09
C THR A 12 3.30 -3.36 -0.16
N ALA A 13 3.97 -2.83 0.88
CA ALA A 13 4.59 -1.51 0.81
C ALA A 13 5.66 -1.44 -0.28
N VAL A 14 6.55 -2.44 -0.37
CA VAL A 14 7.56 -2.53 -1.43
C VAL A 14 6.90 -2.64 -2.81
N LEU A 15 5.79 -3.37 -2.93
CA LEU A 15 5.00 -3.43 -4.16
C LEU A 15 4.43 -2.04 -4.54
N ILE A 16 3.82 -1.34 -3.58
CA ILE A 16 3.25 0.00 -3.76
C ILE A 16 4.34 0.98 -4.23
N GLU A 17 5.50 0.99 -3.57
CA GLU A 17 6.65 1.81 -3.98
C GLU A 17 7.10 1.49 -5.40
N THR A 18 7.16 0.20 -5.76
CA THR A 18 7.56 -0.23 -7.11
C THR A 18 6.58 0.29 -8.17
N ILE A 19 5.28 0.21 -7.90
CA ILE A 19 4.25 0.70 -8.85
C ILE A 19 4.26 2.23 -8.91
N ALA A 20 4.50 2.92 -7.79
CA ALA A 20 4.66 4.37 -7.76
C ALA A 20 5.90 4.81 -8.55
N ALA A 21 7.03 4.11 -8.40
CA ALA A 21 8.26 4.33 -9.16
C ALA A 21 8.07 4.11 -10.67
N ALA A 22 7.10 3.27 -11.07
CA ALA A 22 6.69 3.10 -12.47
C ALA A 22 5.79 4.24 -12.99
N GLY A 23 5.52 5.28 -12.19
CA GLY A 23 4.79 6.49 -12.58
C GLY A 23 3.26 6.41 -12.37
N ALA A 24 2.77 5.46 -11.59
CA ALA A 24 1.34 5.35 -11.32
C ALA A 24 0.89 6.26 -10.17
N GLU A 25 -0.27 6.90 -10.34
CA GLU A 25 -1.05 7.47 -9.23
C GLU A 25 -1.84 6.34 -8.54
N LEU A 26 -1.72 6.24 -7.22
CA LEU A 26 -2.16 5.08 -6.44
C LEU A 26 -3.25 5.43 -5.41
N SER A 27 -4.12 4.47 -5.16
CA SER A 27 -4.95 4.37 -3.94
C SER A 27 -4.96 2.93 -3.46
N TRP A 28 -5.02 2.72 -2.14
CA TRP A 28 -4.89 1.37 -1.57
C TRP A 28 -5.80 1.13 -0.37
N SER A 29 -6.29 -0.10 -0.23
CA SER A 29 -7.04 -0.58 0.94
C SER A 29 -6.65 -2.02 1.31
N GLY A 30 -6.92 -2.40 2.56
CA GLY A 30 -6.78 -3.77 3.03
C GLY A 30 -7.94 -4.65 2.56
N CYS A 31 -7.65 -5.84 2.02
CA CYS A 31 -8.69 -6.80 1.61
C CYS A 31 -9.17 -7.74 2.74
N ASN A 32 -8.54 -7.69 3.92
CA ASN A 32 -8.91 -8.48 5.08
C ASN A 32 -8.68 -7.68 6.38
N PRO A 33 -9.69 -7.56 7.27
CA PRO A 33 -9.64 -6.70 8.46
C PRO A 33 -8.51 -7.01 9.45
N LEU A 34 -7.97 -8.24 9.45
CA LEU A 34 -6.93 -8.67 10.38
C LEU A 34 -5.52 -8.72 9.77
N SER A 35 -5.37 -8.28 8.52
CA SER A 35 -4.10 -8.42 7.77
C SER A 35 -3.31 -7.13 7.61
N THR A 36 -3.89 -5.99 8.00
CA THR A 36 -3.20 -4.70 7.98
C THR A 36 -2.19 -4.65 9.11
N GLN A 37 -0.94 -4.34 8.78
CA GLN A 37 0.11 -3.95 9.70
C GLN A 37 0.04 -2.42 9.83
N ASP A 38 -0.45 -1.93 10.98
CA ASP A 38 -0.79 -0.51 11.17
C ASP A 38 0.42 0.43 11.07
N ASP A 39 1.59 -0.03 11.51
CA ASP A 39 2.85 0.71 11.37
C ASP A 39 3.25 0.88 9.89
N VAL A 40 3.07 -0.16 9.07
CA VAL A 40 3.28 -0.09 7.63
C VAL A 40 2.26 0.82 6.95
N ALA A 41 0.98 0.71 7.31
CA ALA A 41 -0.07 1.57 6.78
C ALA A 41 0.19 3.04 7.12
N ALA A 42 0.60 3.33 8.36
CA ALA A 42 0.96 4.67 8.80
C ALA A 42 2.18 5.23 8.06
N TRP A 43 3.19 4.39 7.83
CA TRP A 43 4.37 4.78 7.06
C TRP A 43 4.02 5.09 5.60
N LEU A 44 3.21 4.25 4.94
CA LEU A 44 2.72 4.48 3.57
C LEU A 44 1.96 5.79 3.47
N ALA A 45 1.06 6.07 4.42
CA ALA A 45 0.29 7.32 4.45
C ALA A 45 1.16 8.58 4.62
N GLN A 46 2.38 8.46 5.17
CA GLN A 46 3.33 9.57 5.26
C GLN A 46 4.12 9.80 3.96
N GLN A 47 4.17 8.82 3.05
CA GLN A 47 4.91 8.94 1.78
C GLN A 47 4.14 9.71 0.70
N GLY A 48 2.81 9.82 0.82
CA GLY A 48 1.92 10.51 -0.13
C GLY A 48 0.78 9.62 -0.61
#